data_AF-A0A7J9RHV8-F1
#
_entry.id   AF-A0A7J9RHV8-F1
#
_cell.length_a   1.000
_cell.length_b   1.000
_cell.length_c   1.000
_cell.angle_alpha   90.00
_cell.angle_beta   90.00
_cell.angle_gamma   90.00
#
_symmetry.space_group_name_H-M   'P 1'
#
loop_
_entity.id
_entity.type
_entity.pdbx_description
1 polymer ?
#
loop_
_entity_poly.entity_id
_entity_poly.type
_entity_poly.pdbx_seq_one_letter_code
_entity_poly.pdbx_strand_id
1 'polypeptide(L)'
;MSSNHIKEFAALDNRADPDFIEAKGYVYVGHSRENLSMENMPSHDDILSFSNELAPQVNREVLSESRPSRVALIGREIVPIPIPEAELYFPEDLGIAPPVKKLPLVQN
;
A
#
# COMPACT_ATOMS: atom_id res chain seq x y z
N MET A 1 11.39 7.41 -13.85
CA MET A 1 11.58 6.06 -14.44
C MET A 1 11.69 6.18 -15.95
N SER A 2 12.31 5.21 -16.62
CA SER A 2 12.26 5.13 -18.09
C SER A 2 10.91 4.57 -18.54
N SER A 3 10.38 5.06 -19.67
CA SER A 3 9.14 4.56 -20.28
C SER A 3 9.21 3.07 -20.66
N ASN A 4 10.42 2.53 -20.86
CA ASN A 4 10.62 1.12 -21.16
C ASN A 4 10.22 0.21 -19.99
N HIS A 5 10.45 0.63 -18.74
CA HIS A 5 10.13 -0.19 -17.57
C HIS A 5 8.63 -0.40 -17.41
N ILE A 6 7.80 0.55 -17.83
CA ILE A 6 6.33 0.43 -17.71
C ILE A 6 5.83 -0.74 -18.55
N LYS A 7 6.37 -0.91 -19.76
CA LYS A 7 6.03 -2.05 -20.64
C LYS A 7 6.46 -3.39 -20.02
N GLU A 8 7.60 -3.42 -19.35
CA GLU A 8 8.11 -4.61 -18.67
C GLU A 8 7.22 -4.98 -17.48
N PHE A 9 6.80 -4.00 -16.67
CA PHE A 9 5.80 -4.23 -15.61
C PHE A 9 4.47 -4.72 -16.18
N ALA A 10 3.94 -4.03 -17.20
CA ALA A 10 2.69 -4.44 -17.84
C ALA A 10 2.77 -5.87 -18.41
N ALA A 11 3.91 -6.30 -18.94
CA ALA A 11 4.10 -7.67 -19.42
C ALA A 11 4.03 -8.70 -18.28
N LEU A 12 4.60 -8.39 -17.11
CA LEU A 12 4.52 -9.25 -15.93
C LEU A 12 3.10 -9.30 -15.37
N ASP A 13 2.44 -8.16 -15.25
CA ASP A 13 1.09 -8.04 -14.70
C ASP A 13 0.05 -8.70 -15.62
N ASN A 14 0.15 -8.50 -16.93
CA ASN A 14 -0.72 -9.18 -17.89
C ASN A 14 -0.53 -10.71 -17.90
N ARG A 15 0.70 -11.19 -17.61
CA ARG A 15 0.96 -12.63 -17.48
C ARG A 15 0.34 -13.21 -16.21
N ALA A 16 0.31 -12.45 -15.13
CA ALA A 16 -0.28 -12.88 -13.86
C ALA A 16 -1.82 -12.72 -13.83
N ASP A 17 -2.35 -11.76 -14.60
CA ASP A 17 -3.76 -11.34 -14.64
C ASP A 17 -4.42 -11.17 -13.25
N PRO A 18 -3.84 -10.34 -12.35
CA PRO A 18 -4.35 -10.19 -10.99
C PRO A 18 -5.60 -9.30 -10.94
N ASP A 19 -6.52 -9.52 -10.00
CA ASP A 19 -7.69 -8.63 -9.83
C ASP A 19 -7.28 -7.17 -9.54
N PHE A 20 -6.23 -7.01 -8.73
CA PHE A 20 -5.71 -5.72 -8.30
C PHE A 20 -4.19 -5.65 -8.40
N ILE A 21 -3.67 -4.45 -8.66
CA ILE A 21 -2.24 -4.12 -8.65
C ILE A 21 -2.05 -2.91 -7.74
N GLU A 22 -1.15 -3.01 -6.77
CA GLU A 22 -0.75 -1.88 -5.91
C GLU A 22 0.56 -1.27 -6.41
N ALA A 23 0.48 -0.09 -7.01
CA ALA A 23 1.66 0.70 -7.31
C ALA A 23 2.06 1.46 -6.04
N LYS A 24 3.04 0.92 -5.30
CA LYS A 24 3.44 1.44 -3.99
C LYS A 24 4.85 2.00 -4.00
N GLY A 25 4.98 3.23 -3.53
CA GLY A 25 6.27 3.89 -3.37
C GLY A 25 7.10 3.29 -2.24
N TYR A 26 8.40 3.14 -2.50
CA TYR A 26 9.39 2.89 -1.46
C TYR A 26 9.31 3.98 -0.37
N VAL A 27 9.45 3.59 0.89
CA VAL A 27 9.48 4.52 2.04
C VAL A 27 10.78 4.33 2.81
N TYR A 28 11.47 5.44 3.10
CA TYR A 28 12.77 5.45 3.79
C TYR A 28 12.60 5.23 5.31
N VAL A 29 12.46 3.96 5.73
CA VAL A 29 12.25 3.56 7.13
C VAL A 29 12.98 2.26 7.50
N GLY A 30 13.34 2.11 8.78
CA GLY A 30 13.97 0.88 9.29
C GLY A 30 15.33 0.59 8.64
N HIS A 31 15.60 -0.70 8.37
CA HIS A 31 16.86 -1.17 7.81
C HIS A 31 17.07 -0.79 6.33
N SER A 32 16.03 -0.36 5.61
CA SER A 32 16.18 0.09 4.20
C SER A 32 17.14 1.28 4.06
N ARG A 33 17.33 2.01 5.16
CA ARG A 33 18.17 3.20 5.25
C ARG A 33 19.66 2.95 5.04
N GLU A 34 20.10 1.69 5.15
CA GLU A 34 21.49 1.28 4.89
C GLU A 34 21.77 1.04 3.40
N ASN A 35 20.73 0.81 2.59
CA ASN A 35 20.86 0.41 1.18
C ASN A 35 20.38 1.50 0.21
N LEU A 36 19.41 2.30 0.61
CA LEU A 36 18.78 3.32 -0.23
C LEU A 36 18.73 4.66 0.51
N SER A 37 18.74 5.76 -0.24
CA SER A 37 18.64 7.10 0.30
C SER A 37 17.20 7.59 0.35
N MET A 38 16.98 8.74 1.01
CA MET A 38 15.69 9.42 1.02
C MET A 38 15.28 9.87 -0.40
N GLU A 39 16.23 10.19 -1.26
CA GLU A 39 15.96 10.61 -2.66
C GLU A 39 15.38 9.47 -3.50
N ASN A 40 15.54 8.22 -3.08
CA ASN A 40 14.92 7.08 -3.74
C ASN A 40 13.42 6.93 -3.41
N MET A 41 12.90 7.65 -2.40
CA MET A 41 11.48 7.62 -2.05
C MET A 41 10.70 8.52 -3.03
N PRO A 42 9.86 7.96 -3.92
CA PRO A 42 9.09 8.75 -4.87
C PRO A 42 8.03 9.58 -4.14
N SER A 43 7.65 10.73 -4.71
CA SER A 43 6.47 11.47 -4.25
C SER A 43 5.19 10.68 -4.52
N HIS A 44 4.10 11.07 -3.87
CA HIS A 44 2.79 10.46 -4.15
C HIS A 44 2.34 10.76 -5.60
N ASP A 45 2.67 11.94 -6.10
CA ASP A 45 2.30 12.34 -7.46
C ASP A 45 3.11 11.56 -8.52
N ASP A 46 4.36 11.18 -8.21
CA ASP A 46 5.14 10.26 -9.05
C ASP A 46 4.47 8.88 -9.15
N ILE A 47 3.93 8.38 -8.04
CA ILE A 47 3.19 7.11 -8.00
C ILE A 47 1.92 7.19 -8.84
N LEU A 48 1.18 8.31 -8.75
CA LEU A 48 0.01 8.52 -9.60
C LEU A 48 0.37 8.62 -11.07
N SER A 49 1.42 9.35 -11.43
CA SER A 49 1.88 9.44 -12.84
C SER A 49 2.20 8.04 -13.37
N PHE A 50 2.99 7.27 -12.63
CA PHE A 50 3.33 5.90 -12.99
C PHE A 50 2.08 5.03 -13.15
N SER A 51 1.14 5.12 -12.22
CA SER A 51 -0.07 4.29 -12.20
C SER A 51 -0.99 4.60 -13.38
N ASN A 52 -1.15 5.88 -13.71
CA ASN A 52 -1.95 6.32 -14.85
C ASN A 52 -1.32 5.92 -16.20
N GLU A 53 0.00 5.77 -16.28
CA GLU A 53 0.68 5.25 -17.47
C GLU A 53 0.61 3.72 -17.58
N LEU A 54 0.64 3.01 -16.44
CA LEU A 54 0.58 1.54 -16.39
C LEU A 54 -0.83 0.99 -16.63
N ALA A 55 -1.84 1.55 -15.95
CA ALA A 55 -3.23 1.07 -15.95
C ALA A 55 -3.79 0.74 -17.35
N PRO A 56 -3.70 1.63 -18.37
CA PRO A 56 -4.23 1.33 -19.70
C PRO A 56 -3.48 0.19 -20.42
N GLN A 57 -2.22 -0.10 -20.06
CA GLN A 57 -1.43 -1.18 -20.67
C GLN A 57 -1.80 -2.56 -20.11
N VAL A 58 -2.53 -2.59 -19.00
CA VAL A 58 -3.00 -3.81 -18.34
C VAL A 58 -4.53 -3.90 -18.34
N ASN A 59 -5.22 -3.15 -19.21
CA ASN A 59 -6.69 -3.12 -19.34
C ASN A 59 -7.42 -2.93 -17.99
N ARG A 60 -6.92 -2.01 -17.16
CA ARG A 60 -7.44 -1.64 -15.84
C ARG A 60 -7.43 -0.11 -15.69
N GLU A 61 -7.98 0.38 -14.59
CA GLU A 61 -8.04 1.80 -14.23
C GLU A 61 -7.47 2.03 -12.83
N VAL A 62 -7.07 3.26 -12.53
CA VAL A 62 -6.73 3.66 -11.15
C VAL A 62 -8.03 3.87 -10.38
N LEU A 63 -8.30 3.00 -9.42
CA LEU A 63 -9.57 2.95 -8.69
C LEU A 63 -9.55 3.76 -7.38
N SER A 64 -8.37 3.86 -6.75
CA SER A 64 -8.21 4.56 -5.47
C SER A 64 -6.75 4.90 -5.19
N GLU A 65 -6.51 5.70 -4.16
CA GLU A 65 -5.19 6.11 -3.72
C GLU A 65 -5.13 6.33 -2.21
N SER A 66 -3.91 6.26 -1.65
CA SER A 66 -3.63 6.69 -0.28
C SER A 66 -2.31 7.45 -0.22
N ARG A 67 -2.43 8.78 -0.09
CA ARG A 67 -1.28 9.70 0.03
C ARG A 67 -0.36 9.38 1.22
N PRO A 68 -0.87 9.06 2.43
CA PRO A 68 0.00 8.69 3.56
C PRO A 68 0.85 7.45 3.28
N SER A 69 0.34 6.51 2.48
CA SER A 69 1.02 5.27 2.13
C SER A 69 1.74 5.30 0.77
N ARG A 70 1.66 6.42 0.03
CA ARG A 70 2.23 6.61 -1.31
C ARG A 70 1.87 5.44 -2.24
N VAL A 71 0.58 5.14 -2.33
CA VAL A 71 0.09 3.99 -3.07
C VAL A 71 -1.12 4.36 -3.93
N ALA A 72 -1.22 3.74 -5.11
CA ALA A 72 -2.40 3.74 -5.95
C ALA A 72 -2.88 2.30 -6.18
N LEU A 73 -4.19 2.12 -6.19
CA LEU A 73 -4.85 0.85 -6.49
C LEU A 73 -5.29 0.84 -7.95
N ILE A 74 -4.81 -0.12 -8.71
CA ILE A 74 -5.18 -0.34 -10.11
C ILE A 74 -6.02 -1.61 -10.20
N GLY A 75 -7.15 -1.58 -10.90
CA GLY A 75 -8.05 -2.72 -11.04
C GLY A 75 -9.18 -2.47 -12.04
N ARG A 76 -10.14 -3.39 -12.13
CA ARG A 76 -11.31 -3.23 -13.01
C ARG A 76 -12.48 -2.53 -12.30
N GLU A 77 -12.70 -2.89 -11.04
CA GLU A 77 -13.76 -2.32 -10.21
C GLU A 77 -13.45 -2.56 -8.72
N ILE A 78 -14.05 -1.76 -7.84
CA ILE A 78 -14.08 -2.04 -6.39
C ILE A 78 -15.42 -2.70 -6.10
N VAL A 79 -15.41 -4.03 -5.94
CA VAL A 79 -16.61 -4.76 -5.55
C VAL A 79 -16.91 -4.48 -4.07
N PRO A 80 -18.10 -3.95 -3.72
CA PRO A 80 -18.48 -3.77 -2.32
C PRO A 80 -18.56 -5.13 -1.64
N ILE A 81 -17.80 -5.31 -0.56
CA ILE A 81 -17.91 -6.49 0.29
C ILE A 81 -19.00 -6.20 1.33
N PRO A 82 -20.07 -7.01 1.43
CA PRO A 82 -21.06 -6.84 2.48
C PRO A 82 -20.37 -7.02 3.85
N ILE A 83 -20.62 -6.09 4.77
CA ILE A 83 -20.14 -6.23 6.14
C ILE A 83 -20.93 -7.38 6.78
N PRO A 84 -20.26 -8.46 7.24
CA PRO A 84 -20.95 -9.56 7.87
C PRO A 84 -21.60 -9.10 9.19
N GLU A 85 -22.74 -9.70 9.54
CA GLU A 85 -23.27 -9.53 10.89
C GLU A 85 -22.34 -10.20 11.90
N ALA A 86 -22.08 -9.51 13.01
CA ALA A 86 -21.21 -10.04 14.05
C ALA A 86 -21.92 -11.19 14.79
N GLU A 87 -21.46 -12.42 14.59
CA GLU A 87 -21.99 -13.60 15.31
C GLU A 87 -21.27 -13.88 16.63
N LEU A 88 -20.11 -13.25 16.85
CA LEU A 88 -19.27 -13.44 18.03
C LEU A 88 -19.03 -12.09 18.72
N TYR A 89 -19.27 -12.05 20.03
CA TYR A 89 -19.01 -10.90 20.88
C TYR A 89 -17.98 -11.28 21.94
N PHE A 90 -16.93 -10.48 22.03
CA PHE A 90 -15.98 -10.59 23.12
C PHE A 90 -16.51 -9.86 24.37
N PRO A 91 -16.25 -10.37 25.58
CA PRO A 91 -16.51 -9.60 26.79
C PRO A 91 -15.68 -8.31 26.77
N GLU A 92 -16.21 -7.24 27.38
CA GLU A 92 -15.51 -5.95 27.50
C GLU A 92 -14.15 -6.11 28.19
N ASP A 93 -14.09 -7.01 29.17
CA ASP A 93 -12.87 -7.45 29.81
C ASP A 93 -12.38 -8.76 29.19
N LEU A 94 -11.36 -8.65 28.35
CA LEU A 94 -10.65 -9.80 27.77
C LEU A 94 -9.73 -10.51 28.78
N GLY A 95 -9.74 -10.11 30.05
CA GLY A 95 -8.81 -10.60 31.07
C GLY A 95 -7.37 -10.16 30.80
N ILE A 96 -7.19 -9.05 30.07
CA ILE A 96 -5.86 -8.53 29.75
C ILE A 96 -5.22 -8.08 31.06
N ALA A 97 -4.12 -8.73 31.43
CA ALA A 97 -3.35 -8.35 32.60
C ALA A 97 -2.96 -6.86 32.50
N PRO A 98 -3.14 -6.09 33.58
CA PRO A 98 -2.77 -4.67 33.55
C PRO A 98 -1.28 -4.52 33.19
N PRO A 99 -0.90 -3.49 32.43
CA PRO A 99 0.47 -3.31 31.98
C PRO A 99 1.42 -3.28 33.19
N VAL A 100 2.28 -4.29 33.27
CA VAL A 100 3.21 -4.51 34.39
C VAL A 100 4.38 -3.52 34.42
N LYS A 101 4.54 -2.72 33.36
CA LYS A 101 5.58 -1.70 33.23
C LYS A 101 4.97 -0.37 32.78
N LYS A 102 4.85 0.58 33.70
CA LYS A 102 4.94 2.00 33.34
C LYS A 102 6.41 2.24 33.01
N LEU A 103 6.77 2.27 31.72
CA LEU A 103 8.05 2.84 31.34
C LEU A 103 8.04 4.30 31.85
N PRO A 104 9.00 4.72 32.69
CA PRO A 104 9.08 6.12 33.05
C PRO A 104 9.24 6.92 31.75
N LEU A 105 8.33 7.87 31.53
CA LEU A 105 8.51 8.87 30.50
C LEU A 105 9.79 9.62 30.87
N VAL A 106 10.87 9.39 30.14
CA VAL A 106 12.08 10.20 30.26
C VAL A 106 11.71 11.58 29.74
N GLN A 107 11.46 12.51 30.67
CA GLN A 107 11.39 13.93 30.35
C GLN A 107 12.83 14.39 30.09
N ASN A 108 13.16 14.63 28.81
CA ASN A 108 14.30 15.44 28.41
C ASN A 108 13.79 16.82 28.00
#